data_AF-A0A1V5GMS7-F1
#
_entry.id   AF-A0A1V5GMS7-F1
#
_cell.length_a   1.000
_cell.length_b   1.000
_cell.length_c   1.000
_cell.angle_alpha   90.00
_cell.angle_beta   90.00
_cell.angle_gamma   90.00
#
_symmetry.space_group_name_H-M   'P 1'
#
loop_
_entity.id
_entity.type
_entity.pdbx_description
1 polymer ?
#
loop_
_entity_poly.entity_id
_entity_poly.type
_entity_poly.pdbx_seq_one_letter_code
_entity_poly.pdbx_strand_id
1 'polypeptide(L)'
;MIFTDFLTTAALITETESPTLFAFPFPFHLVFAVISFIFFIVSFFRFRKPYQLLLAVGIPLSLLLWLADGNRNMYYGIGILELIILLLALITNIICKPKNKETASEAAEKAEKTEE
;
A
#
# COMPACT_ATOMS: atom_id res chain seq x y z
N MET A 1 -22.80 -14.66 -3.36
CA MET A 1 -23.81 -14.19 -2.38
C MET A 1 -23.11 -13.43 -1.26
N ILE A 2 -22.34 -14.08 -0.37
CA ILE A 2 -21.62 -13.41 0.75
C ILE A 2 -20.81 -12.17 0.33
N PHE A 3 -20.01 -12.27 -0.75
CA PHE A 3 -19.17 -11.16 -1.23
C PHE A 3 -19.98 -10.01 -1.83
N THR A 4 -21.09 -10.33 -2.49
CA THR A 4 -21.99 -9.35 -3.15
C THR A 4 -22.79 -8.58 -2.11
N ASP A 5 -23.29 -9.27 -1.09
CA ASP A 5 -24.00 -8.66 0.04
C ASP A 5 -23.06 -7.78 0.87
N PHE A 6 -21.80 -8.21 1.02
CA PHE A 6 -20.75 -7.43 1.70
C PHE A 6 -20.36 -6.16 0.92
N LEU A 7 -20.22 -6.23 -0.41
CA LEU A 7 -19.95 -5.06 -1.25
C LEU A 7 -21.10 -4.05 -1.24
N THR A 8 -22.34 -4.55 -1.24
CA THR A 8 -23.54 -3.71 -1.20
C THR A 8 -23.66 -3.01 0.15
N THR A 9 -23.35 -3.71 1.24
CA THR A 9 -23.28 -3.13 2.60
C THR A 9 -22.17 -2.09 2.73
N ALA A 10 -20.99 -2.35 2.14
CA ALA A 10 -19.87 -1.41 2.15
C ALA A 10 -20.17 -0.12 1.37
N ALA A 11 -20.84 -0.23 0.22
CA ALA A 11 -21.27 0.92 -0.57
C ALA A 11 -22.30 1.78 0.19
N LEU A 12 -23.17 1.14 0.97
CA LEU A 12 -24.21 1.81 1.76
C LEU A 12 -23.63 2.57 2.97
N ILE A 13 -22.59 2.04 3.61
CA ILE A 13 -21.87 2.73 4.72
C ILE A 13 -21.18 4.02 4.24
N THR A 14 -20.68 4.05 2.99
CA THR A 14 -20.05 5.25 2.41
C THR A 14 -21.05 6.40 2.21
N GLU A 15 -22.33 6.13 2.01
CA GLU A 15 -23.35 7.18 1.84
C GLU A 15 -23.88 7.75 3.18
N THR A 16 -23.74 7.04 4.30
CA THR A 16 -24.51 7.36 5.52
C THR A 16 -23.72 7.88 6.72
N GLU A 17 -22.39 7.81 6.74
CA GLU A 17 -21.60 8.13 7.95
C GLU A 17 -20.62 9.30 7.73
N SER A 18 -20.44 10.09 8.79
CA SER A 18 -19.52 11.25 8.98
C SER A 18 -18.16 11.15 8.28
N PRO A 19 -17.46 12.28 7.96
CA PRO A 19 -16.20 12.26 7.23
C PRO A 19 -15.17 11.35 7.90
N THR A 20 -15.02 10.14 7.38
CA THR A 20 -14.01 9.17 7.79
C THR A 20 -12.68 9.58 7.19
N LEU A 21 -11.58 9.31 7.89
CA LEU A 21 -10.23 9.63 7.42
C LEU A 21 -9.90 9.00 6.05
N PHE A 22 -10.57 7.91 5.69
CA PHE A 22 -10.38 7.23 4.41
C PHE A 22 -11.69 6.99 3.68
N ALA A 23 -11.62 7.02 2.34
CA ALA A 23 -12.75 6.78 1.44
C ALA A 23 -13.22 5.31 1.37
N PHE A 24 -12.47 4.39 1.98
CA PHE A 24 -12.86 2.98 2.07
C PHE A 24 -12.98 2.51 3.52
N PRO A 25 -13.88 1.56 3.81
CA PRO A 25 -14.03 1.03 5.16
C PRO A 25 -12.80 0.24 5.61
N PHE A 26 -12.54 0.21 6.92
CA PHE A 26 -11.37 -0.43 7.53
C PHE A 26 -11.11 -1.88 7.05
N PRO A 27 -12.12 -2.77 6.91
CA PRO A 27 -11.88 -4.13 6.44
C PRO A 27 -11.23 -4.22 5.06
N PHE A 28 -11.56 -3.29 4.14
CA PHE A 28 -10.92 -3.25 2.82
C PHE A 28 -9.47 -2.82 2.92
N HIS A 29 -9.17 -1.76 3.70
CA HIS A 29 -7.80 -1.33 3.95
C HIS A 29 -6.97 -2.46 4.56
N LEU A 30 -7.52 -3.21 5.50
CA LEU A 30 -6.87 -4.35 6.12
C LEU A 30 -6.53 -5.45 5.11
N VAL A 31 -7.49 -5.84 4.26
CA VAL A 31 -7.26 -6.86 3.22
C VAL A 31 -6.18 -6.39 2.23
N PHE A 32 -6.27 -5.15 1.74
CA PHE A 32 -5.26 -4.59 0.82
C PHE A 32 -3.88 -4.52 1.47
N ALA A 33 -3.79 -4.15 2.74
CA ALA A 33 -2.53 -4.09 3.45
C ALA A 33 -1.87 -5.46 3.64
N VAL A 34 -2.66 -6.48 3.98
CA VAL A 34 -2.15 -7.86 4.10
C VAL A 34 -1.64 -8.37 2.76
N ILE A 35 -2.43 -8.20 1.69
CA ILE A 35 -2.05 -8.63 0.33
C ILE A 35 -0.77 -7.91 -0.10
N SER A 36 -0.71 -6.60 0.09
CA SER A 36 0.46 -5.80 -0.31
C SER A 36 1.69 -6.16 0.52
N PHE A 37 1.55 -6.39 1.83
CA PHE A 37 2.66 -6.83 2.69
C PHE A 37 3.28 -8.14 2.20
N ILE A 38 2.44 -9.13 1.89
CA ILE A 38 2.88 -10.42 1.33
C ILE A 38 3.56 -10.18 -0.02
N PHE A 39 2.95 -9.38 -0.89
CA PHE A 39 3.49 -9.06 -2.21
C PHE A 39 4.88 -8.40 -2.12
N PHE A 40 5.08 -7.45 -1.21
CA PHE A 40 6.36 -6.76 -1.04
C PHE A 40 7.43 -7.66 -0.40
N ILE A 41 7.06 -8.56 0.51
CA ILE A 41 7.99 -9.58 1.04
C ILE A 41 8.46 -10.52 -0.07
N VAL A 42 7.53 -11.09 -0.83
CA VAL A 42 7.85 -11.99 -1.95
C VAL A 42 8.69 -11.25 -3.00
N SER A 43 8.32 -10.01 -3.29
CA SER A 43 9.08 -9.14 -4.20
C SER A 43 10.49 -8.86 -3.69
N PHE A 44 10.66 -8.65 -2.38
CA PHE A 44 11.97 -8.46 -1.76
C PHE A 44 12.88 -9.66 -1.95
N PHE A 45 12.37 -10.88 -1.76
CA PHE A 45 13.14 -12.10 -2.02
C PHE A 45 13.53 -12.25 -3.50
N ARG A 46 12.68 -11.81 -4.43
CA ARG A 46 12.93 -11.93 -5.87
C ARG A 46 13.89 -10.85 -6.41
N PHE A 47 13.70 -9.60 -6.03
CA PHE A 47 14.40 -8.46 -6.64
C PHE A 47 15.54 -7.91 -5.78
N ARG A 48 15.60 -8.27 -4.48
CA ARG A 48 16.59 -7.78 -3.49
C ARG A 48 16.76 -6.26 -3.49
N LYS A 49 15.69 -5.54 -3.80
CA LYS A 49 15.74 -4.08 -3.83
C LYS A 49 15.38 -3.52 -2.45
N PRO A 50 16.22 -2.64 -1.88
CA PRO A 50 15.99 -2.10 -0.54
C PRO A 50 14.66 -1.33 -0.43
N TYR A 51 14.18 -0.69 -1.51
CA TYR A 51 12.91 0.04 -1.51
C TYR A 51 11.68 -0.84 -1.21
N GLN A 52 11.73 -2.16 -1.49
CA GLN A 52 10.60 -3.06 -1.23
C GLN A 52 10.40 -3.32 0.26
N LEU A 53 11.47 -3.30 1.07
CA LEU A 53 11.35 -3.37 2.53
C LEU A 53 10.73 -2.10 3.11
N LEU A 54 11.09 -0.94 2.57
CA LEU A 54 10.53 0.34 3.02
C LEU A 54 9.02 0.40 2.74
N LEU A 55 8.59 -0.06 1.57
CA LEU A 55 7.16 -0.17 1.25
C LEU A 55 6.45 -1.25 2.06
N ALA A 56 7.11 -2.38 2.33
CA ALA A 56 6.57 -3.43 3.21
C ALA A 56 6.30 -2.92 4.63
N VAL A 57 7.08 -1.96 5.14
CA VAL A 57 6.84 -1.34 6.45
C VAL A 57 5.86 -0.16 6.35
N GLY A 58 5.90 0.61 5.26
CA GLY A 58 5.00 1.75 5.06
C GLY A 58 3.52 1.35 4.97
N ILE A 59 3.21 0.23 4.33
CA ILE A 59 1.82 -0.24 4.18
C ILE A 59 1.14 -0.57 5.51
N PRO A 60 1.69 -1.41 6.40
CA PRO A 60 1.10 -1.62 7.72
C PRO A 60 1.15 -0.35 8.59
N LEU A 61 2.07 0.58 8.32
CA LEU A 61 2.07 1.89 8.99
C LEU A 61 0.86 2.74 8.60
N SER A 62 0.39 2.65 7.35
CA SER A 62 -0.86 3.29 6.90
C SER A 62 -2.10 2.79 7.67
N LEU A 63 -2.10 1.51 8.10
CA LEU A 63 -3.12 0.96 9.00
C LEU A 63 -3.03 1.55 10.40
N LEU A 64 -1.83 1.91 10.85
CA LEU A 64 -1.63 2.51 12.16
C LEU A 64 -2.27 3.91 12.24
N LEU A 65 -2.50 4.55 11.09
CA LEU A 65 -3.23 5.82 11.00
C LEU A 65 -4.68 5.69 11.48
N TRP A 66 -5.31 4.52 11.34
CA TRP A 66 -6.64 4.24 11.90
C TRP A 66 -6.64 4.23 13.43
N LEU A 67 -5.53 3.90 14.08
CA LEU A 67 -5.43 3.90 15.55
C LEU A 67 -5.23 5.32 16.11
N ALA A 68 -4.84 6.27 15.26
CA ALA A 68 -4.67 7.67 15.63
C ALA A 68 -5.99 8.48 15.59
N ASP A 69 -7.11 7.82 15.30
CA ASP A 69 -8.42 8.47 15.25
C ASP A 69 -8.75 9.10 16.62
N GLY A 70 -8.97 10.41 16.62
CA GLY A 70 -9.16 11.24 17.82
C GLY A 70 -7.93 12.03 18.30
N ASN A 71 -6.70 11.66 17.95
CA ASN A 71 -5.47 12.34 18.40
C ASN A 71 -4.72 13.01 17.23
N ARG A 72 -5.01 14.30 16.99
CA ARG A 72 -4.39 15.09 15.90
C ARG A 72 -2.87 15.00 15.84
N ASN A 73 -2.20 15.06 16.99
CA ASN A 73 -0.73 15.01 17.05
C ASN A 73 -0.18 13.63 16.61
N MET A 74 -0.85 12.54 16.98
CA MET A 74 -0.46 11.19 16.55
C MET A 74 -0.75 11.00 15.06
N TYR A 75 -1.86 11.54 14.57
CA TYR A 75 -2.20 11.50 13.14
C TYR A 75 -1.13 12.18 12.28
N TYR A 76 -0.76 13.43 12.60
CA TYR A 76 0.30 14.13 11.87
C TYR A 76 1.67 13.46 12.07
N GLY A 77 1.97 12.95 13.27
CA GLY A 77 3.23 12.26 13.54
C GLY A 77 3.41 10.99 12.68
N ILE A 78 2.40 10.12 12.67
CA ILE A 78 2.42 8.88 11.87
C ILE A 78 2.37 9.20 10.37
N GLY A 79 1.56 10.19 9.95
CA GLY A 79 1.51 10.61 8.55
C GLY A 79 2.82 11.20 8.03
N ILE A 80 3.51 12.02 8.82
CA ILE A 80 4.83 12.55 8.47
C ILE A 80 5.87 11.41 8.42
N LEU A 81 5.82 10.48 9.38
CA LEU A 81 6.71 9.31 9.39
C LEU A 81 6.52 8.45 8.13
N GLU A 82 5.27 8.19 7.76
CA GLU A 82 4.93 7.47 6.53
C GLU A 82 5.45 8.20 5.29
N LEU A 83 5.26 9.52 5.22
CA LEU A 83 5.76 10.34 4.12
C LEU A 83 7.30 10.26 3.99
N ILE A 84 8.02 10.26 5.11
CA ILE A 84 9.48 10.12 5.13
C ILE A 84 9.90 8.75 4.60
N ILE A 85 9.23 7.68 5.02
CA ILE A 85 9.51 6.31 4.54
C ILE A 85 9.26 6.21 3.04
N LEU A 86 8.17 6.81 2.55
CA LEU A 86 7.83 6.82 1.13
C LEU A 86 8.85 7.62 0.31
N LEU A 87 9.31 8.77 0.82
CA LEU A 87 10.38 9.55 0.19
C LEU A 87 11.70 8.78 0.18
N LEU A 88 12.08 8.10 1.27
CA LEU A 88 13.27 7.25 1.28
C LEU A 88 13.14 6.10 0.29
N ALA A 89 11.98 5.48 0.17
CA ALA A 89 11.72 4.41 -0.80
C ALA A 89 11.87 4.93 -2.24
N LEU A 90 11.34 6.13 -2.52
CA LEU A 90 11.43 6.79 -3.81
C LEU A 90 12.89 7.16 -4.16
N ILE A 91 13.61 7.79 -3.23
CA ILE A 91 15.02 8.15 -3.40
C ILE A 91 15.87 6.89 -3.62
N THR A 92 15.62 5.84 -2.83
CA THR A 92 16.29 4.55 -2.98
C THR A 92 16.01 3.92 -4.33
N ASN A 93 14.77 4.01 -4.84
CA ASN A 93 14.41 3.54 -6.17
C ASN A 93 15.17 4.30 -7.28
N ILE A 94 15.29 5.63 -7.16
CA ILE A 94 15.99 6.47 -8.13
C ILE A 94 17.52 6.23 -8.10
N ILE A 95 18.11 6.14 -6.91
CA ILE A 95 19.57 6.01 -6.73
C ILE A 95 20.02 4.56 -7.01
N CYS A 96 19.27 3.55 -6.57
CA CYS A 96 19.55 2.15 -6.89
C CYS A 96 19.03 1.75 -8.29
N LYS A 97 19.08 2.66 -9.27
CA LYS A 97 19.04 2.30 -10.69
C LYS A 97 20.18 1.32 -10.94
N PRO A 98 19.89 0.02 -11.17
CA PRO A 98 20.96 -0.91 -11.45
C PRO A 98 21.64 -0.47 -12.74
N LYS A 99 22.97 -0.36 -12.70
CA LYS A 99 23.82 -0.51 -13.89
C LYS A 99 23.76 -1.96 -14.39
N ASN A 100 22.57 -2.51 -14.56
CA ASN A 100 22.33 -3.61 -15.47
C ASN A 100 20.83 -3.78 -15.67
N LYS A 101 20.49 -3.95 -16.94
CA LYS A 101 19.16 -4.01 -17.51
C LYS A 101 18.39 -5.24 -16.97
N GLU A 102 17.12 -5.26 -17.33
CA GLU A 102 16.24 -6.45 -17.46
C GLU A 102 15.18 -6.69 -16.37
N THR A 103 15.48 -7.02 -15.12
CA THR A 103 14.42 -7.71 -14.36
C THR A 103 13.15 -6.91 -13.95
N ALA A 104 13.15 -5.56 -13.92
CA ALA A 104 11.95 -4.79 -13.53
C ALA A 104 11.10 -4.32 -14.73
N SER A 105 11.67 -4.27 -15.93
CA SER A 105 10.93 -3.95 -17.16
C SER A 105 10.14 -5.18 -17.64
N GLU A 106 10.65 -6.39 -17.39
CA GLU A 106 10.00 -7.62 -17.83
C GLU A 106 8.70 -7.96 -17.06
N ALA A 107 8.54 -7.48 -15.83
CA ALA A 107 7.32 -7.72 -15.06
C ALA A 107 6.16 -6.80 -15.45
N ALA A 108 6.45 -5.59 -15.93
CA ALA A 108 5.46 -4.67 -16.49
C ALA A 108 5.18 -4.99 -17.97
N GLU A 109 6.20 -5.35 -18.76
CA GLU A 109 6.03 -5.66 -20.19
C GLU A 109 5.36 -7.04 -20.44
N LYS A 110 5.48 -8.02 -19.53
CA LYS A 110 4.74 -9.29 -19.65
C LYS A 110 3.26 -9.20 -19.28
N ALA A 111 2.84 -8.18 -18.56
CA ALA A 111 1.43 -7.98 -18.25
C ALA A 111 0.66 -7.34 -19.43
N GLU A 112 1.36 -6.65 -20.33
CA GLU A 112 0.74 -5.96 -21.49
C GLU A 112 0.69 -6.84 -22.76
N LYS A 113 1.55 -7.86 -22.91
CA LYS A 113 1.59 -8.73 -24.11
C LYS A 113 0.76 -10.02 -24.05
N THR A 114 -0.07 -10.22 -23.03
CA THR A 114 -0.91 -11.44 -22.92
C THR A 114 -2.37 -11.21 -23.31
N GLU A 115 -2.74 -10.02 -23.79
CA GLU A 115 -4.12 -9.69 -24.21
C GLU A 115 -4.27 -9.27 -25.70
N GLU A 116 -3.27 -9.49 -26.56
CA GLU A 116 -3.46 -9.47 -28.03
C GLU A 116 -3.22 -10.84 -28.67
#